data_AF-A0A0R0L6T1-F1
#
_entry.id   AF-A0A0R0L6T1-F1
#
_cell.length_a   1.000
_cell.length_b   1.000
_cell.length_c   1.000
_cell.angle_alpha   90.00
_cell.angle_beta   90.00
_cell.angle_gamma   90.00
#
_symmetry.space_group_name_H-M   'P 1'
#
loop_
_entity.id
_entity.type
_entity.pdbx_description
1 polymer ?
#
loop_
_entity_poly.entity_id
_entity_poly.type
_entity_poly.pdbx_seq_one_letter_code
_entity_poly.pdbx_strand_id
1 'polypeptide(L)' 'MLGLVTASASAATSIVYIAHNGNTGANWFAICLQYNNFCERISGSLIGSYIAAALFIILIMLSVVAISRN' A
#
# COMPACT_ATOMS: atom_id res chain seq x y z
N MET A 1 9.91 3.35 11.05
CA MET A 1 8.57 3.69 10.51
C MET A 1 8.45 3.39 9.03
N LEU A 2 9.35 3.89 8.16
CA LEU A 2 9.31 3.60 6.71
C LEU A 2 9.19 2.09 6.39
N GLY A 3 10.04 1.26 6.99
CA GLY A 3 10.00 -0.20 6.79
C GLY A 3 8.66 -0.83 7.20
N LEU A 4 8.02 -0.32 8.25
CA LEU A 4 6.73 -0.81 8.71
C LEU A 4 5.60 -0.43 7.75
N VAL A 5 5.57 0.83 7.28
CA VAL A 5 4.58 1.32 6.31
C VAL A 5 4.70 0.59 4.98
N THR A 6 5.92 0.36 4.50
CA THR A 6 6.16 -0.36 3.24
C THR A 6 5.79 -1.83 3.33
N ALA A 7 6.12 -2.50 4.45
CA ALA A 7 5.72 -3.88 4.68
C ALA A 7 4.20 -4.05 4.77
N SER A 8 3.51 -3.19 5.52
CA SER A 8 2.05 -3.24 5.65
C SER A 8 1.34 -2.90 4.33
N ALA A 9 1.82 -1.90 3.59
CA ALA A 9 1.29 -1.57 2.27
C ALA A 9 1.47 -2.73 1.28
N SER A 10 2.62 -3.40 1.30
CA SER A 10 2.89 -4.56 0.44
C SER A 10 1.97 -5.74 0.76
N ALA A 11 1.80 -6.05 2.05
CA ALA A 11 0.86 -7.08 2.49
C ALA A 11 -0.59 -6.73 2.14
N ALA A 12 -1.01 -5.47 2.29
CA ALA A 12 -2.34 -5.05 1.85
C ALA A 12 -2.49 -5.17 0.32
N THR A 13 -1.43 -4.87 -0.44
CA THR A 13 -1.44 -4.93 -1.92
C THR A 13 -1.72 -6.34 -2.40
N SER A 14 -1.11 -7.36 -1.80
CA SER A 14 -1.35 -8.75 -2.19
C SER A 14 -2.79 -9.17 -1.91
N ILE A 15 -3.38 -8.75 -0.78
CA ILE A 15 -4.79 -9.03 -0.45
C ILE A 15 -5.75 -8.31 -1.41
N VAL A 16 -5.47 -7.05 -1.76
CA VAL A 16 -6.30 -6.30 -2.71
C VAL A 16 -6.20 -6.88 -4.12
N TYR A 17 -5.01 -7.33 -4.52
CA TYR A 17 -4.80 -7.97 -5.82
C TYR A 17 -5.66 -9.23 -5.97
N ILE A 18 -5.63 -10.13 -4.98
CA ILE A 18 -6.50 -11.32 -5.01
C ILE A 18 -7.98 -10.97 -4.84
N ALA A 19 -8.32 -9.86 -4.19
CA ALA A 19 -9.71 -9.41 -4.08
C ALA A 19 -10.28 -8.93 -5.43
N HIS A 20 -9.45 -8.30 -6.27
CA HIS A 20 -9.84 -7.86 -7.61
C HIS A 20 -9.84 -8.98 -8.64
N ASN A 21 -8.77 -9.79 -8.68
CA ASN A 21 -8.57 -10.77 -9.75
C ASN A 21 -9.06 -12.18 -9.36
N GLY A 22 -9.18 -12.47 -8.07
CA GLY A 22 -9.34 -13.83 -7.57
C GLY A 22 -8.08 -14.68 -7.77
N ASN A 23 -8.18 -15.93 -7.37
CA ASN A 23 -7.22 -16.99 -7.67
C ASN A 23 -7.95 -18.35 -7.73
N THR A 24 -8.10 -18.90 -8.93
CA THR A 24 -8.75 -20.20 -9.15
C THR A 24 -7.99 -21.35 -8.49
N GLY A 25 -6.66 -21.26 -8.42
CA GLY A 25 -5.83 -22.29 -7.77
C GLY A 25 -6.05 -22.40 -6.27
N ALA A 26 -6.44 -21.31 -5.61
CA ALA A 26 -6.80 -21.29 -4.19
C ALA A 26 -8.32 -21.26 -3.96
N ASN A 27 -9.13 -21.42 -5.01
CA ASN A 27 -10.59 -21.27 -4.99
C ASN A 27 -11.07 -19.93 -4.38
N TRP A 28 -10.27 -18.87 -4.55
CA TRP A 28 -10.59 -17.53 -4.07
C TRP A 28 -11.26 -16.75 -5.20
N PHE A 29 -12.53 -16.39 -5.05
CA PHE A 29 -13.25 -15.60 -6.05
C PHE A 29 -12.98 -14.10 -5.91
N ALA A 30 -13.07 -13.35 -7.01
CA ALA A 30 -12.94 -11.90 -6.99
C ALA A 30 -14.09 -11.24 -6.20
N ILE A 31 -13.80 -10.81 -4.97
CA ILE A 31 -14.77 -10.25 -4.02
C ILE A 31 -15.24 -8.85 -4.48
N CYS A 32 -14.39 -8.13 -5.20
CA CYS A 32 -14.65 -6.74 -5.59
C CYS A 32 -15.81 -6.57 -6.59
N LEU A 33 -16.21 -7.64 -7.29
CA LEU A 33 -17.41 -7.63 -8.16
C LEU A 33 -18.70 -7.38 -7.37
N GLN A 34 -18.77 -7.90 -6.14
CA GLN A 34 -19.97 -7.83 -5.31
C GLN A 34 -19.93 -6.65 -4.33
N TYR A 35 -18.72 -6.22 -3.94
CA TYR A 35 -18.51 -5.15 -2.97
C TYR A 35 -17.68 -3.99 -3.54
N ASN A 36 -18.20 -3.35 -4.60
CA ASN A 36 -17.50 -2.28 -5.31
C ASN A 36 -17.05 -1.13 -4.39
N ASN A 37 -17.94 -0.64 -3.50
CA ASN A 37 -17.62 0.46 -2.58
C ASN A 37 -16.50 0.12 -1.59
N PHE A 38 -16.46 -1.12 -1.10
CA PHE A 38 -15.39 -1.58 -0.23
C PHE A 38 -14.05 -1.61 -0.97
N CYS A 39 -14.08 -2.11 -2.20
CA CYS A 39 -12.88 -2.26 -3.01
C CYS A 39 -12.29 -0.92 -3.45
N GLU A 40 -13.15 0.04 -3.80
CA GLU A 40 -12.73 1.43 -4.08
C GLU A 40 -12.08 2.06 -2.84
N ARG A 41 -12.69 1.89 -1.67
CA ARG A 41 -12.21 2.50 -0.43
C ARG A 41 -10.88 1.90 0.04
N ILE A 42 -10.73 0.57 -0.02
CA ILE A 42 -9.44 -0.05 0.32
C ILE A 42 -8.39 0.38 -0.70
N SER A 43 -8.68 0.38 -1.99
CA SER A 43 -7.74 0.81 -3.02
C SER A 43 -7.28 2.26 -2.77
N GLY A 44 -8.20 3.17 -2.45
CA GLY A 44 -7.85 4.54 -2.06
C GLY A 44 -6.96 4.62 -0.82
N SER A 45 -7.26 3.84 0.22
CA SER A 45 -6.42 3.76 1.43
C SER A 45 -5.01 3.21 1.14
N LEU A 46 -4.91 2.29 0.19
CA LEU A 46 -3.68 1.64 -0.23
C LEU A 46 -2.78 2.62 -0.99
N ILE A 47 -3.34 3.39 -1.92
CA ILE A 47 -2.66 4.52 -2.55
C ILE A 47 -2.16 5.50 -1.49
N GLY A 48 -3.00 5.88 -0.52
CA GLY A 48 -2.61 6.79 0.58
C GLY A 48 -1.42 6.28 1.39
N SER A 49 -1.34 4.96 1.62
CA SER A 49 -0.23 4.33 2.34
C SER A 49 1.09 4.41 1.56
N TYR A 50 1.05 4.21 0.24
CA TYR A 50 2.24 4.38 -0.61
C TYR A 50 2.67 5.85 -0.73
N ILE A 51 1.73 6.79 -0.77
CA ILE A 51 2.05 8.23 -0.71
C ILE A 51 2.78 8.54 0.60
N ALA A 52 2.29 8.03 1.73
CA ALA A 52 2.96 8.21 3.03
C ALA A 52 4.38 7.61 3.04
N ALA A 53 4.59 6.43 2.42
CA ALA A 53 5.92 5.85 2.27
C ALA A 53 6.85 6.75 1.45
N ALA A 54 6.38 7.31 0.32
CA ALA A 54 7.15 8.23 -0.50
C ALA A 54 7.53 9.51 0.26
N LEU A 55 6.57 10.09 1.01
CA LEU A 55 6.83 11.26 1.87
C LEU A 55 7.88 10.94 2.93
N PHE A 56 7.82 9.78 3.57
CA PHE A 56 8.85 9.36 4.53
C PHE A 56 10.23 9.25 3.89
N ILE A 57 10.33 8.72 2.67
CA ILE A 57 11.61 8.65 1.94
C ILE A 57 12.16 10.06 1.69
N ILE A 58 11.32 10.98 1.21
CA ILE A 58 11.71 12.38 0.98
C ILE A 58 12.19 13.03 2.29
N LEU A 59 11.45 12.86 3.38
CA LEU A 59 11.82 13.40 4.69
C LEU A 59 13.15 12.83 5.20
N ILE A 60 13.40 11.54 5.01
CA ILE A 60 14.69 10.92 5.37
C ILE A 60 15.83 11.54 4.57
N MET A 61 15.66 11.69 3.25
CA MET A 61 16.67 12.32 2.38
C MET A 61 16.96 13.77 2.81
N LEU A 62 15.91 14.57 3.05
CA LEU A 62 16.06 15.94 3.53
C LEU A 62 16.76 16.00 4.89
N SER A 63 16.46 15.07 5.79
CA SER A 63 17.09 14.99 7.11
C SER A 63 18.58 14.68 7.00
N VAL A 64 18.97 13.74 6.13
CA VAL A 64 20.37 13.40 5.85
C VAL A 64 21.11 14.60 5.27
N VAL A 65 20.52 15.28 4.28
CA VAL A 65 21.10 16.48 3.67
C VAL A 65 21.26 17.60 4.70
N ALA A 66 20.25 17.85 5.53
CA ALA A 66 20.29 18.87 6.56
C ALA A 66 21.39 18.61 7.61
N ILE A 67 21.56 17.35 8.03
CA ILE A 67 22.62 16.93 8.95
C ILE A 67 24.01 17.08 8.30
N SER A 68 24.15 16.71 7.02
CA SER A 68 25.44 16.80 6.32
C SER A 68 25.97 18.23 6.11
N ARG A 69 25.10 19.24 6.24
CA ARG A 69 25.46 20.65 6.09
C ARG A 69 25.94 21.29 7.40
N ASN A 70 25.75 20.64 8.55
CA ASN A 70 26.13 21.14 9.86
C ASN A 70 27.47 20.54 10.31
#